data_AF-B7GB96-F1
#
_entry.id   AF-B7GB96-F1
#
_cell.length_a   1.000
_cell.length_b   1.000
_cell.length_c   1.000
_cell.angle_alpha   90.00
_cell.angle_beta   90.00
_cell.angle_gamma   90.00
#
_symmetry.space_group_name_H-M   'P 1'
#
loop_
_entity.id
_entity.type
_entity.pdbx_description
1 polymer ?
#
loop_
_entity_poly.entity_id
_entity_poly.type
_entity_poly.pdbx_seq_one_letter_code
_entity_poly.pdbx_strand_id
1 'polypeptide(L)'
;MSGARTRQALSKLYPALRGPLQQVRADVFGQYANLNLGRSGYKESKRQLDGVYINQYYQDSIATSARKVFPGFLTEEEERRRIKLIQLRRRGKGPPKKGAGGRSKKKK
;
A
#
# COMPACT_ATOMS: atom_id res chain seq x y z
N MET A 1 43.18 16.51 -19.63
CA MET A 1 41.79 16.04 -19.87
C MET A 1 41.69 15.28 -21.20
N SER A 2 42.21 14.05 -21.28
CA SER A 2 42.17 13.23 -22.50
C SER A 2 41.97 11.76 -22.14
N GLY A 3 40.72 11.32 -21.99
CA GLY A 3 40.42 9.93 -21.64
C GLY A 3 39.12 9.39 -22.23
N ALA A 4 38.35 10.23 -22.94
CA ALA A 4 37.04 9.87 -23.43
C ALA A 4 37.05 9.29 -24.88
N ARG A 5 38.14 9.46 -25.64
CA ARG A 5 38.18 9.10 -27.08
C ARG A 5 38.71 7.69 -27.39
N THR A 6 39.31 6.98 -26.43
CA THR A 6 39.82 5.60 -26.62
C THR A 6 38.85 4.51 -26.12
N ARG A 7 37.66 4.88 -25.65
CA ARG A 7 36.68 3.93 -25.05
C ARG A 7 35.76 3.23 -26.05
N GLN A 8 36.13 3.16 -27.32
CA GLN A 8 35.53 2.19 -28.25
C GLN A 8 36.50 1.04 -28.49
N ALA A 9 36.04 -0.18 -28.33
CA ALA A 9 36.22 -0.94 -27.09
C ALA A 9 36.89 -2.24 -27.54
N LEU A 10 37.80 -2.83 -26.75
CA LEU A 10 38.49 -4.08 -27.12
C LEU A 10 37.53 -5.18 -27.63
N SER A 11 36.26 -5.17 -27.20
CA SER A 11 35.19 -6.07 -27.67
C SER A 11 34.69 -5.85 -29.11
N LYS A 12 34.90 -4.66 -29.72
CA LYS A 12 34.68 -4.41 -31.15
C LYS A 12 35.80 -5.01 -32.00
N LEU A 13 37.04 -4.93 -31.51
CA LEU A 13 38.24 -5.45 -32.18
C LEU A 13 38.34 -6.98 -32.06
N TYR A 14 37.93 -7.54 -30.92
CA TYR A 14 37.97 -8.98 -30.64
C TYR A 14 36.57 -9.51 -30.32
N PRO A 15 35.83 -10.05 -31.31
CA PRO A 15 34.47 -10.53 -31.10
C PRO A 15 34.38 -11.73 -30.15
N ALA A 16 35.43 -12.54 -30.05
CA ALA A 16 35.50 -13.69 -29.13
C ALA A 16 35.40 -13.29 -27.65
N LEU A 17 35.82 -12.06 -27.29
CA LEU A 17 35.75 -11.57 -25.90
C LEU A 17 34.32 -11.19 -25.47
N ARG A 18 33.34 -11.11 -26.38
CA ARG A 18 31.98 -10.65 -26.04
C ARG A 18 31.27 -11.56 -25.05
N GLY A 19 31.36 -12.88 -25.22
CA GLY A 19 30.74 -13.85 -24.31
C GLY A 19 31.30 -13.78 -22.88
N PRO A 20 32.62 -13.92 -22.70
CA PRO A 20 33.25 -13.83 -21.39
C PRO A 20 33.02 -12.48 -20.69
N LEU A 21 33.08 -11.37 -21.44
CA LEU A 21 32.79 -10.05 -20.87
C LEU A 21 31.33 -9.92 -20.41
N GLN A 22 30.38 -10.52 -21.13
CA GLN A 22 28.98 -10.55 -20.74
C GLN A 22 28.77 -11.38 -19.46
N GLN A 23 29.47 -12.50 -19.32
CA GLN A 23 29.46 -13.34 -18.12
C GLN A 23 30.02 -12.59 -16.91
N VAL A 24 31.24 -12.03 -17.04
CA VAL A 24 31.85 -11.23 -15.96
C VAL A 24 30.95 -10.05 -15.57
N ARG A 25 30.27 -9.42 -16.53
CA ARG A 25 29.32 -8.33 -16.24
C ARG A 25 28.08 -8.82 -15.48
N ALA A 26 27.56 -10.00 -15.83
CA ALA A 26 26.46 -10.62 -15.12
C ALA A 26 26.86 -10.95 -13.68
N ASP A 27 28.05 -11.52 -13.47
CA ASP A 27 28.58 -11.89 -12.16
C ASP A 27 28.84 -10.66 -11.28
N VAL A 28 29.50 -9.63 -11.83
CA VAL A 28 29.89 -8.43 -11.07
C VAL A 28 28.68 -7.55 -10.73
N PHE A 29 27.74 -7.37 -11.66
CA PHE A 29 26.62 -6.42 -11.49
C PHE A 29 25.27 -7.08 -11.25
N GLY A 30 25.23 -8.41 -11.13
CA GLY A 30 23.98 -9.17 -10.98
C GLY A 30 23.05 -9.01 -12.18
N GLN A 31 23.59 -8.86 -13.39
CA GLN A 31 22.75 -8.77 -14.59
C GLN A 31 22.15 -10.14 -14.91
N TYR A 32 20.83 -10.20 -15.07
CA TYR A 32 20.16 -11.43 -15.47
C TYR A 32 20.47 -11.80 -16.92
N ALA A 33 21.15 -12.93 -17.14
CA ALA A 33 21.36 -13.51 -18.46
C ALA A 33 20.18 -14.42 -18.83
N ASN A 34 19.36 -14.02 -19.81
CA ASN A 34 18.27 -14.85 -20.29
C ASN A 34 18.79 -15.93 -21.26
N LEU A 35 19.07 -17.12 -20.74
CA LEU A 35 19.62 -18.24 -21.52
C LEU A 35 18.56 -18.96 -22.39
N ASN A 36 17.27 -18.88 -22.03
CA ASN A 36 16.23 -19.71 -22.62
C ASN A 36 15.30 -18.99 -23.61
N LEU A 37 15.59 -17.73 -23.98
CA LEU A 37 14.78 -16.84 -24.86
C LEU A 37 13.28 -16.69 -24.48
N GLY A 38 12.79 -17.40 -23.47
CA GLY A 38 11.43 -17.36 -22.97
C GLY A 38 11.20 -16.24 -21.96
N ARG A 39 9.95 -16.12 -21.50
CA ARG A 39 9.56 -15.17 -20.45
C ARG A 39 10.02 -15.70 -19.09
N SER A 40 11.03 -15.06 -18.50
CA SER A 40 11.58 -15.42 -17.19
C SER A 40 10.90 -14.76 -15.98
N GLY A 41 9.92 -13.87 -16.20
CA GLY A 41 9.31 -13.09 -15.12
C GLY A 41 10.21 -11.98 -14.55
N TYR A 42 11.41 -11.77 -15.10
CA TYR A 42 12.37 -10.76 -14.62
C TYR A 42 11.80 -9.33 -14.58
N LYS A 43 10.84 -9.02 -15.47
CA LYS A 43 10.12 -7.75 -15.46
C LYS A 43 9.31 -7.57 -14.17
N GLU A 44 8.63 -8.62 -13.73
CA GLU A 44 7.79 -8.57 -12.52
C GLU A 44 8.66 -8.55 -11.26
N SER A 45 9.78 -9.28 -11.23
CA SER A 45 10.71 -9.24 -10.09
C SER A 45 11.49 -7.92 -9.98
N LYS A 46 11.72 -7.23 -11.10
CA LYS A 46 12.28 -5.87 -11.14
C LYS A 46 11.31 -4.79 -10.67
N ARG A 47 10.00 -5.05 -10.74
CA ARG A 47 8.97 -4.08 -10.38
C ARG A 47 9.03 -3.83 -8.88
N GLN A 48 9.19 -2.57 -8.49
CA GLN A 48 9.10 -2.19 -7.08
C GLN A 48 7.66 -2.39 -6.60
N LEU A 49 7.51 -3.00 -5.42
CA LEU A 49 6.19 -3.16 -4.81
C LEU A 49 5.72 -1.81 -4.28
N ASP A 50 4.55 -1.39 -4.75
CA ASP A 50 3.91 -0.11 -4.48
C ASP A 50 2.80 -0.20 -3.42
N GLY A 51 2.54 -1.40 -2.89
CA GLY A 51 1.45 -1.66 -1.94
C GLY A 51 1.48 -0.79 -0.68
N VAL A 52 2.66 -0.42 -0.18
CA VAL A 52 2.79 0.48 0.97
C VAL A 52 2.27 1.87 0.64
N TYR A 53 2.57 2.39 -0.55
CA TYR A 53 2.11 3.70 -1.00
C TYR A 53 0.59 3.70 -1.27
N ILE A 54 0.08 2.61 -1.85
CA ILE A 54 -1.36 2.43 -2.09
C ILE A 54 -2.13 2.42 -0.77
N ASN A 55 -1.62 1.72 0.25
CA ASN A 55 -2.24 1.67 1.57
C ASN A 55 -2.26 3.02 2.29
N GLN A 56 -1.35 3.93 1.96
CA GLN A 56 -1.27 5.28 2.55
C GLN A 56 -2.17 6.31 1.85
N TYR A 57 -2.92 5.93 0.82
CA TYR A 57 -3.77 6.86 0.06
C TYR A 57 -4.83 7.54 0.93
N TYR A 58 -5.49 6.79 1.80
CA TYR A 58 -6.35 7.35 2.84
C TYR A 58 -5.65 7.26 4.18
N GLN A 59 -5.41 8.41 4.79
CA GLN A 59 -4.78 8.47 6.11
C GLN A 59 -5.80 8.12 7.19
N ASP A 60 -5.30 7.44 8.23
CA ASP A 60 -6.10 7.22 9.43
C ASP A 60 -6.45 8.55 10.11
N SER A 61 -7.69 8.66 10.56
CA SER A 61 -8.13 9.79 11.37
C SER A 61 -7.34 9.85 12.69
N ILE A 62 -7.04 11.08 13.14
CA ILE A 62 -6.40 11.32 14.44
C ILE A 62 -7.22 10.77 15.62
N ALA A 63 -8.53 10.59 15.45
CA ALA A 63 -9.37 9.98 16.48
C ALA A 63 -8.94 8.53 16.76
N THR A 64 -8.48 7.80 15.76
CA THR A 64 -8.01 6.42 15.89
C THR A 64 -6.77 6.33 16.78
N SER A 65 -5.80 7.24 16.59
CA SER A 65 -4.60 7.31 17.43
C SER A 65 -4.90 7.90 18.81
N ALA A 66 -5.70 8.97 18.89
CA ALA A 66 -6.08 9.62 20.14
C ALA A 66 -6.79 8.66 21.12
N ARG A 67 -7.66 7.78 20.62
CA ARG A 67 -8.35 6.76 21.45
C ARG A 67 -7.42 5.71 22.07
N LYS A 68 -6.24 5.46 21.47
CA LYS A 68 -5.25 4.54 22.04
C LYS A 68 -4.53 5.16 23.23
N VAL A 69 -4.35 6.48 23.22
CA VAL A 69 -3.65 7.23 24.28
C VAL A 69 -4.61 7.64 25.40
N PHE A 70 -5.79 8.15 25.03
CA PHE A 70 -6.78 8.67 25.97
C PHE A 70 -8.04 7.80 25.94
N PRO A 71 -8.23 6.91 26.94
CA PRO A 71 -9.43 6.09 27.02
C PRO A 71 -10.65 7.00 27.24
N GLY A 72 -11.62 6.93 26.33
CA GLY A 72 -12.82 7.76 26.36
C GLY A 72 -12.78 9.01 25.48
N PHE A 73 -11.73 9.20 24.67
CA PHE A 73 -11.70 10.24 23.64
C PHE A 73 -12.90 10.10 22.69
N LEU A 74 -13.67 11.18 22.54
CA LEU A 74 -14.78 11.32 21.60
C LEU A 74 -14.47 12.49 20.67
N THR A 75 -14.86 12.36 19.41
CA THR A 75 -14.89 13.53 18.53
C THR A 75 -16.04 14.45 18.92
N GLU A 76 -15.95 15.72 18.55
CA GLU A 76 -17.04 16.68 18.80
C GLU A 76 -18.37 16.21 18.20
N GLU A 77 -18.34 15.59 17.02
CA GLU A 77 -19.53 15.02 16.38
C GLU A 77 -20.14 13.87 17.18
N GLU A 78 -19.31 12.99 17.73
CA GLU A 78 -19.73 11.87 18.56
C GLU A 78 -20.34 12.35 19.88
N GLU A 79 -19.75 13.37 20.49
CA GLU A 79 -20.26 14.01 21.70
C GLU A 79 -21.62 14.68 21.44
N ARG A 80 -21.73 15.48 20.39
CA ARG A 80 -23.00 16.10 19.96
C ARG A 80 -24.06 15.04 19.69
N ARG A 81 -23.70 13.95 18.99
CA ARG A 81 -24.59 12.82 18.72
C ARG A 81 -25.06 12.17 20.02
N ARG A 82 -24.16 11.97 20.99
CA ARG A 82 -24.47 11.39 22.31
C ARG A 82 -25.46 12.27 23.08
N ILE A 83 -25.21 13.57 23.16
CA ILE A 83 -26.09 14.54 23.83
C ILE A 83 -27.48 14.55 23.20
N LYS A 84 -27.55 14.62 21.86
CA LYS A 84 -28.81 14.58 21.12
C LYS A 84 -29.61 13.31 21.42
N LEU A 85 -28.93 12.16 21.49
CA LEU A 85 -29.57 10.88 21.78
C LEU A 85 -30.15 10.86 23.21
N ILE A 86 -29.42 11.39 24.20
CA ILE A 86 -29.90 11.53 25.58
C ILE A 86 -31.16 12.39 25.63
N GLN A 87 -31.16 13.54 24.94
CA GLN A 87 -32.32 14.43 24.87
C GLN A 87 -33.54 13.75 24.23
N LEU A 88 -33.35 13.00 23.15
CA LEU A 88 -34.44 12.25 22.49
C LEU A 88 -35.02 11.17 23.40
N ARG A 89 -34.16 10.42 24.12
CA ARG A 89 -34.60 9.41 25.08
C ARG A 89 -35.41 10.01 26.23
N ARG A 90 -34.97 11.16 26.77
CA ARG A 90 -35.73 11.90 27.80
C ARG A 90 -37.14 12.29 27.33
N ARG A 91 -37.31 12.58 26.03
CA ARG A 91 -38.60 12.92 25.42
C ARG A 91 -39.42 11.70 24.99
N GLY A 92 -38.94 10.47 25.19
CA GLY A 92 -39.57 9.26 24.67
C GLY A 92 -39.49 9.10 23.14
N LYS A 93 -38.72 9.96 22.45
CA LYS A 93 -38.53 9.96 20.99
C LYS A 93 -37.21 9.30 20.58
N GLY A 94 -36.59 8.54 21.49
CA GLY A 94 -35.39 7.76 21.20
C GLY A 94 -35.72 6.60 20.26
N PRO A 95 -34.75 6.13 19.46
CA PRO A 95 -34.94 4.95 18.64
C PRO A 95 -35.25 3.72 19.53
N PRO A 96 -36.18 2.84 19.13
CA PRO A 96 -36.51 1.63 19.88
C PRO A 96 -35.33 0.64 19.87
N LYS A 97 -35.36 -0.35 20.78
CA LYS A 97 -34.40 -1.47 20.77
C LYS A 97 -34.47 -2.18 19.42
N LYS A 98 -33.31 -2.52 18.84
CA LYS A 98 -33.21 -3.28 17.58
C LYS A 98 -34.09 -4.53 17.66
N GLY A 99 -34.92 -4.75 16.64
CA GLY A 99 -35.87 -5.87 16.60
C GLY A 99 -37.19 -5.66 17.36
N ALA A 100 -37.28 -4.65 18.24
CA ALA A 100 -38.49 -4.31 19.01
C ALA A 100 -39.23 -3.08 18.45
N GLY A 101 -39.17 -2.87 17.14
CA GLY A 101 -39.89 -1.78 16.48
C GLY A 101 -41.41 -1.93 16.64
N GLY A 102 -42.19 -0.86 16.44
CA GLY A 102 -43.64 -0.89 16.65
C GLY A 102 -44.37 -2.01 15.88
N ARG A 103 -43.82 -2.43 14.72
CA ARG A 103 -44.36 -3.54 13.91
C ARG A 103 -43.97 -4.94 14.41
N SER A 104 -42.93 -5.08 15.24
CA SER A 104 -42.49 -6.38 15.77
C SER A 104 -43.52 -7.05 16.70
N LYS A 105 -44.43 -6.25 17.28
CA LYS A 105 -45.51 -6.72 18.13
C LYS A 105 -46.74 -7.20 17.37
N LYS A 106 -46.80 -7.04 16.04
CA LYS A 106 -47.82 -7.69 15.21
C LYS A 106 -47.48 -9.19 15.10
N LYS A 107 -47.81 -9.96 16.13
CA LYS A 107 -48.19 -11.36 15.95
C LYS A 107 -49.63 -11.38 15.42
N LYS A 108 -49.93 -12.35 14.57
CA LYS A 108 -51.26 -12.65 14.01
C LYS A 108 -52.35 -12.55 15.07
#